data_AF-A0A6P5Y2Z8-F1
#
_entry.id   AF-A0A6P5Y2Z8-F1
#
_cell.length_a   1.000
_cell.length_b   1.000
_cell.length_c   1.000
_cell.angle_alpha   90.00
_cell.angle_beta   90.00
_cell.angle_gamma   90.00
#
_symmetry.space_group_name_H-M   'P 1'
#
loop_
_entity.id
_entity.type
_entity.pdbx_description
1 polymer ?
#
loop_
_entity_poly.entity_id
_entity_poly.type
_entity_poly.pdbx_seq_one_letter_code
_entity_poly.pdbx_strand_id
1 'polypeptide(L)'
;MKYLSWHKHRHLQVMSLQARWCWQQKGLIGRTFFAISSIISVGGILPTGIIGWTGCILLSIGQDEFHDEVLHTLKYVVNQSDYTVQILKNVTQYLSLAKTINVAQVFLPSDVMTDIDKLNIDLNRAADTLTEKTNENAVKIRRVFNAVRLALITVAVVMLILALLGLLLSILGHQHAIHIFIVSGWLLVAVTFILYGVFVIMNNAISDTCLAMEEWVENPHAETALSNILPCVDQRTTNHTLTQSKQVIYSIVNVVNRYIYSVANSDPSPDDNRYYNQSGPPMPPLCYPFDSQLQDRQCGSYEVSMVNASLVWQNYTCMVSASGLCTTTGRITPDRFTQLVAAVNESYALEHYTPPLLCLQNCDFVRDTFQNITSNYCHPLELYLKMVNAGLGLVSVGVLLCLVLWILYANRPRREEVFVKLSLPIKCLSCKNNFSTNSNNNTTPSNMTNGV
;
A
#
# COMPACT_ATOMS: atom_id res chain seq x y z
N MET A 1 -36.94 -3.10 40.88
CA MET A 1 -36.02 -1.94 40.81
C MET A 1 -34.52 -2.27 40.87
N LYS A 2 -34.04 -3.49 41.17
CA LYS A 2 -32.59 -3.80 41.19
C LYS A 2 -32.00 -4.42 39.90
N TYR A 3 -32.82 -4.88 38.96
CA TYR A 3 -32.35 -5.51 37.70
C TYR A 3 -32.01 -4.50 36.58
N LEU A 4 -32.67 -3.34 36.53
CA LEU A 4 -32.40 -2.29 35.52
C LEU A 4 -31.12 -1.49 35.80
N SER A 5 -30.69 -1.43 37.07
CA SER A 5 -29.47 -0.71 37.48
C SER A 5 -28.19 -1.45 37.05
N TRP A 6 -28.24 -2.79 37.03
CA TRP A 6 -27.08 -3.62 36.75
C TRP A 6 -26.73 -3.72 35.25
N HIS A 7 -27.74 -3.69 34.37
CA HIS A 7 -27.54 -3.67 32.92
C HIS A 7 -26.99 -2.32 32.41
N LYS A 8 -27.40 -1.22 33.05
CA LYS A 8 -26.91 0.13 32.76
C LYS A 8 -25.44 0.30 33.16
N HIS A 9 -25.02 -0.29 34.29
CA HIS A 9 -23.64 -0.22 34.76
C HIS A 9 -22.65 -1.07 33.92
N ARG A 10 -23.08 -2.22 33.39
CA ARG A 10 -22.25 -3.03 32.47
C ARG A 10 -22.06 -2.37 31.10
N HIS A 11 -23.07 -1.74 30.54
CA HIS A 11 -22.93 -0.99 29.27
C HIS A 11 -21.94 0.18 29.40
N LEU A 12 -21.99 0.93 30.51
CA LEU A 12 -21.06 2.02 30.78
C LEU A 12 -19.62 1.55 31.02
N GLN A 13 -19.41 0.35 31.58
CA GLN A 13 -18.05 -0.21 31.76
C GLN A 13 -17.48 -0.86 30.51
N VAL A 14 -18.30 -1.49 29.67
CA VAL A 14 -17.85 -2.00 28.35
C VAL A 14 -17.53 -0.83 27.42
N MET A 15 -18.34 0.25 27.44
CA MET A 15 -18.05 1.49 26.71
C MET A 15 -16.79 2.20 27.22
N SER A 16 -16.49 2.19 28.52
CA SER A 16 -15.26 2.81 29.04
C SER A 16 -14.00 2.01 28.74
N LEU A 17 -14.10 0.67 28.65
CA LEU A 17 -12.99 -0.22 28.30
C LEU A 17 -12.71 -0.23 26.79
N GLN A 18 -13.73 -0.23 25.93
CA GLN A 18 -13.56 -0.06 24.48
C GLN A 18 -13.12 1.37 24.12
N ALA A 19 -13.60 2.39 24.84
CA ALA A 19 -13.12 3.77 24.68
C ALA A 19 -11.64 3.91 25.10
N ARG A 20 -11.21 3.23 26.17
CA ARG A 20 -9.81 3.23 26.60
C ARG A 20 -8.92 2.48 25.58
N TRP A 21 -9.41 1.40 24.98
CA TRP A 21 -8.73 0.70 23.88
C TRP A 21 -8.60 1.56 22.61
N CYS A 22 -9.66 2.28 22.23
CA CYS A 22 -9.66 3.14 21.04
C CYS A 22 -8.79 4.42 21.25
N TRP A 23 -8.74 4.95 22.48
CA TRP A 23 -7.94 6.13 22.84
C TRP A 23 -6.43 5.85 22.91
N GLN A 24 -6.05 4.60 23.18
CA GLN A 24 -4.68 4.22 23.48
C GLN A 24 -3.91 3.70 22.25
N GLN A 25 -4.55 3.47 21.10
CA GLN A 25 -3.91 2.75 19.98
C GLN A 25 -3.98 3.35 18.56
N LYS A 26 -4.84 4.33 18.23
CA LYS A 26 -4.91 4.85 16.85
C LYS A 26 -5.14 6.36 16.71
N GLY A 27 -4.09 7.07 16.25
CA GLY A 27 -4.11 8.28 15.40
C GLY A 27 -4.89 9.55 15.82
N LEU A 28 -4.60 10.66 15.12
CA LEU A 28 -5.30 11.95 15.24
C LEU A 28 -6.80 11.87 14.80
N ILE A 29 -7.11 10.87 13.97
CA ILE A 29 -8.42 10.62 13.36
C ILE A 29 -9.41 10.06 14.40
N GLY A 30 -9.02 9.01 15.15
CA GLY A 30 -9.87 8.45 16.20
C GLY A 30 -10.21 9.48 17.30
N ARG A 31 -9.27 10.39 17.61
CA ARG A 31 -9.44 11.43 18.63
C ARG A 31 -10.44 12.52 18.24
N THR A 32 -10.44 12.96 16.99
CA THR A 32 -11.37 13.99 16.49
C THR A 32 -12.79 13.44 16.35
N PHE A 33 -12.96 12.24 15.80
CA PHE A 33 -14.27 11.59 15.68
C PHE A 33 -14.87 11.19 17.04
N PHE A 34 -14.06 10.76 18.01
CA PHE A 34 -14.53 10.47 19.37
C PHE A 34 -15.07 11.73 20.07
N ALA A 35 -14.46 12.90 19.84
CA ALA A 35 -14.97 14.18 20.36
C ALA A 35 -16.33 14.55 19.74
N ILE A 36 -16.51 14.35 18.43
CA ILE A 36 -17.80 14.54 17.72
C ILE A 36 -18.88 13.65 18.33
N SER A 37 -18.55 12.38 18.49
CA SER A 37 -19.35 11.33 19.13
C SER A 37 -19.85 11.73 20.53
N SER A 38 -18.95 12.27 21.37
CA SER A 38 -19.28 12.69 22.73
C SER A 38 -20.18 13.92 22.77
N ILE A 39 -20.03 14.86 21.84
CA ILE A 39 -20.86 16.08 21.77
C ILE A 39 -22.28 15.76 21.27
N ILE A 40 -22.42 14.87 20.27
CA ILE A 40 -23.73 14.41 19.76
C ILE A 40 -24.52 13.67 20.86
N SER A 41 -23.83 12.91 21.73
CA SER A 41 -24.49 12.23 22.87
C SER A 41 -25.01 13.17 23.96
N VAL A 42 -24.42 14.36 24.13
CA VAL A 42 -24.76 15.30 25.23
C VAL A 42 -25.91 16.25 24.83
N GLY A 43 -26.18 16.43 23.54
CA GLY A 43 -27.21 17.34 23.01
C GLY A 43 -28.67 16.82 23.03
N GLY A 44 -28.91 15.54 23.32
CA GLY A 44 -30.25 15.03 23.66
C GLY A 44 -30.79 13.90 22.78
N ILE A 45 -31.06 12.74 23.42
CA ILE A 45 -32.27 11.87 23.44
C ILE A 45 -33.03 11.54 22.11
N LEU A 46 -32.63 12.04 20.94
CA LEU A 46 -33.27 11.70 19.65
C LEU A 46 -32.59 10.49 18.99
N PRO A 47 -33.36 9.51 18.46
CA PRO A 47 -32.83 8.31 17.79
C PRO A 47 -31.90 8.61 16.60
N THR A 48 -31.90 9.84 16.07
CA THR A 48 -31.03 10.30 14.98
C THR A 48 -29.55 10.41 15.38
N GLY A 49 -29.23 10.67 16.66
CA GLY A 49 -27.85 10.78 17.13
C GLY A 49 -27.09 9.46 17.13
N ILE A 50 -27.80 8.34 17.38
CA ILE A 50 -27.21 6.99 17.41
C ILE A 50 -26.74 6.58 16.01
N ILE A 51 -27.52 6.89 14.97
CA ILE A 51 -27.21 6.56 13.57
C ILE A 51 -25.93 7.28 13.13
N GLY A 52 -25.84 8.60 13.39
CA GLY A 52 -24.65 9.38 13.06
C GLY A 52 -23.41 8.93 13.85
N TRP A 53 -23.58 8.57 15.12
CA TRP A 53 -22.48 8.07 15.95
C TRP A 53 -21.88 6.77 15.41
N THR A 54 -22.73 5.78 15.10
CA THR A 54 -22.29 4.51 14.52
C THR A 54 -21.65 4.71 13.14
N GLY A 55 -22.20 5.61 12.31
CA GLY A 55 -21.63 5.97 11.01
C GLY A 55 -20.22 6.56 11.12
N CYS A 56 -20.00 7.48 12.06
CA CYS A 56 -18.68 8.07 12.30
C CYS A 56 -17.62 7.05 12.73
N ILE A 57 -17.99 6.07 13.58
CA ILE A 57 -17.09 5.01 14.01
C ILE A 57 -16.72 4.11 12.82
N LEU A 58 -17.72 3.64 12.07
CA LEU A 58 -17.51 2.80 10.89
C LEU A 58 -16.65 3.49 9.85
N LEU A 59 -16.92 4.78 9.59
CA LEU A 59 -16.15 5.57 8.64
C LEU A 59 -14.68 5.71 9.08
N SER A 60 -14.44 5.99 10.35
CA SER A 60 -13.08 6.17 10.88
C SER A 60 -12.25 4.90 10.81
N ILE A 61 -12.84 3.77 11.22
CA ILE A 61 -12.18 2.46 11.18
C ILE A 61 -11.97 2.04 9.74
N GLY A 62 -13.04 2.03 8.93
CA GLY A 62 -12.99 1.61 7.54
C GLY A 62 -11.99 2.42 6.72
N GLN A 63 -11.91 3.74 6.93
CA GLN A 63 -10.98 4.60 6.20
C GLN A 63 -9.51 4.32 6.57
N ASP A 64 -9.21 4.12 7.86
CA ASP A 64 -7.84 3.88 8.32
C ASP A 64 -7.33 2.54 7.79
N GLU A 65 -8.14 1.48 7.93
CA GLU A 65 -7.79 0.15 7.44
C GLU A 65 -7.73 0.10 5.91
N PHE A 66 -8.69 0.70 5.21
CA PHE A 66 -8.66 0.78 3.74
C PHE A 66 -7.40 1.49 3.23
N HIS A 67 -7.04 2.61 3.85
CA HIS A 67 -5.87 3.38 3.45
C HIS A 67 -4.57 2.57 3.65
N ASP A 68 -4.45 1.88 4.78
CA ASP A 68 -3.30 1.04 5.08
C ASP A 68 -3.20 -0.13 4.09
N GLU A 69 -4.30 -0.83 3.86
CA GLU A 69 -4.38 -1.99 2.96
C GLU A 69 -4.02 -1.63 1.51
N VAL A 70 -4.51 -0.49 1.01
CA VAL A 70 -4.15 0.00 -0.33
C VAL A 70 -2.66 0.29 -0.44
N LEU A 71 -2.05 0.91 0.58
CA LEU A 71 -0.62 1.19 0.58
C LEU A 71 0.22 -0.09 0.67
N HIS A 72 -0.25 -1.09 1.42
CA HIS A 72 0.36 -2.41 1.50
C HIS A 72 0.29 -3.14 0.14
N THR A 73 -0.86 -3.13 -0.52
CA THR A 73 -1.06 -3.70 -1.86
C THR A 73 -0.14 -3.02 -2.88
N LEU A 74 -0.08 -1.68 -2.86
CA LEU A 74 0.77 -0.91 -3.77
C LEU A 74 2.25 -1.21 -3.54
N LYS A 75 2.68 -1.30 -2.28
CA LYS A 75 4.07 -1.65 -1.94
C LYS A 75 4.43 -3.06 -2.42
N TYR A 76 3.50 -4.01 -2.31
CA TYR A 76 3.70 -5.36 -2.84
C TYR A 76 3.95 -5.33 -4.36
N VAL A 77 3.11 -4.63 -5.12
CA VAL A 77 3.28 -4.49 -6.59
C VAL A 77 4.62 -3.83 -6.94
N VAL A 78 5.02 -2.77 -6.22
CA VAL A 78 6.32 -2.10 -6.42
C VAL A 78 7.49 -3.07 -6.15
N ASN A 79 7.40 -3.87 -5.09
CA ASN A 79 8.43 -4.86 -4.75
C ASN A 79 8.55 -5.95 -5.84
N GLN A 80 7.42 -6.44 -6.37
CA GLN A 80 7.45 -7.41 -7.47
C GLN A 80 8.11 -6.83 -8.72
N SER A 81 7.78 -5.57 -9.03
CA SER A 81 8.43 -4.84 -10.12
C SER A 81 9.94 -4.65 -9.91
N ASP A 82 10.38 -4.32 -8.69
CA ASP A 82 11.82 -4.17 -8.37
C ASP A 82 12.56 -5.49 -8.51
N TYR A 83 11.94 -6.61 -8.08
CA TYR A 83 12.49 -7.95 -8.29
C TYR A 83 12.72 -8.26 -9.77
N THR A 84 11.73 -7.98 -10.63
CA THR A 84 11.88 -8.14 -12.09
C THR A 84 13.01 -7.27 -12.64
N VAL A 85 13.10 -6.01 -12.22
CA VAL A 85 14.17 -5.08 -12.63
C VAL A 85 15.55 -5.60 -12.24
N GLN A 86 15.69 -6.13 -11.03
CA GLN A 86 16.94 -6.72 -10.56
C GLN A 86 17.36 -7.92 -11.41
N ILE A 87 16.43 -8.81 -11.76
CA ILE A 87 16.70 -9.94 -12.67
C ILE A 87 17.21 -9.42 -14.02
N LEU A 88 16.49 -8.48 -14.64
CA LEU A 88 16.85 -7.95 -15.97
C LEU A 88 18.23 -7.26 -15.95
N LYS A 89 18.53 -6.48 -14.91
CA LYS A 89 19.83 -5.80 -14.77
C LYS A 89 20.98 -6.78 -14.52
N ASN A 90 20.78 -7.80 -13.69
CA ASN A 90 21.79 -8.84 -13.45
C ASN A 90 22.08 -9.61 -14.74
N VAL A 91 21.04 -10.06 -15.45
CA VAL A 91 21.20 -10.75 -16.75
C VAL A 91 21.97 -9.89 -17.75
N THR A 92 21.65 -8.60 -17.83
CA THR A 92 22.34 -7.69 -18.73
C THR A 92 23.83 -7.52 -18.39
N GLN A 93 24.17 -7.51 -17.09
CA GLN A 93 25.57 -7.51 -16.65
C GLN A 93 26.30 -8.77 -17.10
N TYR A 94 25.73 -9.95 -16.92
CA TYR A 94 26.33 -11.20 -17.38
C TYR A 94 26.47 -11.25 -18.91
N LEU A 95 25.41 -10.92 -19.65
CA LEU A 95 25.49 -10.84 -21.12
C LEU A 95 26.57 -9.87 -21.63
N SER A 96 26.88 -8.81 -20.87
CA SER A 96 28.00 -7.90 -21.21
C SER A 96 29.38 -8.53 -20.96
N LEU A 97 29.51 -9.36 -19.91
CA LEU A 97 30.73 -10.11 -19.60
C LEU A 97 30.96 -11.24 -20.60
N ALA A 98 29.90 -11.91 -21.06
CA ALA A 98 29.94 -12.97 -22.07
C ALA A 98 30.71 -12.58 -23.34
N LYS A 99 30.62 -11.30 -23.73
CA LYS A 99 31.30 -10.76 -24.93
C LYS A 99 32.82 -10.76 -24.83
N THR A 100 33.34 -10.74 -23.61
CA THR A 100 34.78 -10.65 -23.34
C THR A 100 35.45 -12.02 -23.25
N ILE A 101 34.68 -13.10 -23.37
CA ILE A 101 35.16 -14.47 -23.23
C ILE A 101 35.88 -14.91 -24.50
N ASN A 102 37.18 -15.15 -24.38
CA ASN A 102 38.03 -15.71 -25.43
C ASN A 102 38.60 -17.07 -25.01
N VAL A 103 37.76 -17.99 -24.53
CA VAL A 103 38.23 -19.32 -24.15
C VAL A 103 38.54 -20.10 -25.43
N ALA A 104 39.83 -20.41 -25.62
CA ALA A 104 40.32 -21.33 -26.65
C ALA A 104 40.02 -20.95 -28.12
N GLN A 105 40.12 -19.66 -28.50
CA GLN A 105 40.02 -19.18 -29.89
C GLN A 105 38.66 -19.38 -30.58
N VAL A 106 37.61 -19.71 -29.83
CA VAL A 106 36.23 -19.73 -30.36
C VAL A 106 35.67 -18.33 -30.24
N PHE A 107 35.89 -17.52 -31.28
CA PHE A 107 35.24 -16.22 -31.41
C PHE A 107 33.74 -16.42 -31.64
N LEU A 108 32.90 -15.75 -30.84
CA LEU A 108 31.49 -15.60 -31.21
C LEU A 108 31.41 -14.86 -32.55
N PRO A 109 30.64 -15.37 -33.52
CA PRO A 109 30.37 -14.67 -34.77
C PRO A 109 29.89 -13.23 -34.53
N SER A 110 30.25 -12.29 -35.41
CA SER A 110 29.94 -10.86 -35.24
C SER A 110 28.44 -10.56 -35.19
N ASP A 111 27.63 -11.38 -35.87
CA ASP A 111 26.17 -11.37 -35.84
C ASP A 111 25.63 -11.67 -34.44
N VAL A 112 26.12 -12.73 -33.78
CA VAL A 112 25.74 -13.07 -32.41
C VAL A 112 26.12 -11.96 -31.42
N MET A 113 27.30 -11.36 -31.60
CA MET A 113 27.76 -10.26 -30.75
C MET A 113 26.82 -9.03 -30.86
N THR A 114 26.35 -8.75 -32.08
CA THR A 114 25.41 -7.64 -32.36
C THR A 114 24.03 -7.91 -31.77
N ASP A 115 23.54 -9.15 -31.87
CA ASP A 115 22.26 -9.54 -31.27
C ASP A 115 22.29 -9.44 -29.74
N ILE A 116 23.41 -9.80 -29.11
CA ILE A 116 23.58 -9.60 -27.66
C ILE A 116 23.62 -8.10 -27.30
N ASP A 117 24.21 -7.23 -28.14
CA ASP A 117 24.18 -5.77 -27.89
C ASP A 117 22.76 -5.24 -27.91
N LYS A 118 22.01 -5.62 -28.94
CA LYS A 118 20.61 -5.23 -29.07
C LYS A 118 19.78 -5.72 -27.89
N LEU A 119 19.94 -6.99 -27.52
CA LEU A 119 19.26 -7.58 -26.37
C LEU A 119 19.59 -6.85 -25.06
N ASN A 120 20.87 -6.55 -24.80
CA ASN A 120 21.28 -5.79 -23.61
C ASN A 120 20.66 -4.39 -23.56
N ILE A 121 20.61 -3.70 -24.69
CA ILE A 121 19.96 -2.37 -24.78
C ILE A 121 18.46 -2.49 -24.49
N ASP A 122 17.79 -3.48 -25.06
CA ASP A 122 16.35 -3.67 -24.91
C ASP A 122 15.97 -4.11 -23.49
N LEU A 123 16.75 -5.00 -22.86
CA LEU A 123 16.55 -5.42 -21.46
C LEU A 123 16.77 -4.27 -20.48
N ASN A 124 17.84 -3.48 -20.65
CA ASN A 124 18.07 -2.30 -19.82
C ASN A 124 16.95 -1.27 -19.99
N ARG A 125 16.52 -1.00 -21.23
CA ARG A 125 15.42 -0.07 -21.49
C ARG A 125 14.13 -0.55 -20.83
N ALA A 126 13.83 -1.85 -20.91
CA ALA A 126 12.66 -2.43 -20.26
C ALA A 126 12.75 -2.29 -18.73
N ALA A 127 13.91 -2.59 -18.13
CA ALA A 127 14.12 -2.47 -16.69
C ALA A 127 14.00 -1.01 -16.19
N ASP A 128 14.56 -0.05 -16.92
CA ASP A 128 14.48 1.37 -16.57
C ASP A 128 13.05 1.91 -16.76
N THR A 129 12.38 1.54 -17.86
CA THR A 129 10.98 1.91 -18.11
C THR A 129 10.06 1.33 -17.03
N LEU A 130 10.27 0.08 -16.64
CA LEU A 130 9.49 -0.58 -15.60
C LEU A 130 9.69 0.11 -14.25
N THR A 131 10.94 0.41 -13.88
CA THR A 131 11.28 1.14 -12.64
C THR A 131 10.64 2.53 -12.63
N GLU A 132 10.79 3.28 -13.71
CA GLU A 132 10.25 4.64 -13.84
C GLU A 132 8.72 4.62 -13.73
N LYS A 133 8.04 3.84 -14.58
CA LYS A 133 6.58 3.79 -14.63
C LYS A 133 5.97 3.26 -13.34
N THR A 134 6.55 2.22 -12.74
CA THR A 134 6.04 1.69 -11.47
C THR A 134 6.21 2.70 -10.34
N ASN A 135 7.36 3.36 -10.21
CA ASN A 135 7.58 4.37 -9.16
C ASN A 135 6.72 5.62 -9.38
N GLU A 136 6.63 6.13 -10.60
CA GLU A 136 5.76 7.26 -10.93
C GLU A 136 4.30 6.98 -10.60
N ASN A 137 3.81 5.80 -11.00
CA ASN A 137 2.44 5.39 -10.74
C ASN A 137 2.20 5.19 -9.25
N ALA A 138 3.13 4.56 -8.53
CA ALA A 138 3.02 4.38 -7.08
C ALA A 138 2.97 5.72 -6.33
N VAL A 139 3.81 6.69 -6.70
CA VAL A 139 3.77 8.03 -6.12
C VAL A 139 2.44 8.73 -6.40
N LYS A 140 1.93 8.65 -7.64
CA LYS A 140 0.63 9.22 -8.02
C LYS A 140 -0.51 8.59 -7.22
N ILE A 141 -0.57 7.26 -7.16
CA ILE A 141 -1.59 6.50 -6.43
C ILE A 141 -1.55 6.84 -4.94
N ARG A 142 -0.36 6.80 -4.31
CA ARG A 142 -0.19 7.18 -2.90
C ARG A 142 -0.66 8.60 -2.63
N ARG A 143 -0.37 9.55 -3.51
CA ARG A 143 -0.83 10.94 -3.39
C ARG A 143 -2.36 11.04 -3.42
N VAL A 144 -3.01 10.32 -4.34
CA VAL A 144 -4.48 10.29 -4.44
C VAL A 144 -5.10 9.74 -3.15
N PHE A 145 -4.64 8.58 -2.66
CA PHE A 145 -5.20 7.99 -1.44
C PHE A 145 -4.91 8.82 -0.18
N ASN A 146 -3.75 9.48 -0.09
CA ASN A 146 -3.45 10.46 0.96
C ASN A 146 -4.40 11.67 0.89
N ALA A 147 -4.68 12.18 -0.31
CA ALA A 147 -5.59 13.30 -0.51
C ALA A 147 -7.03 12.93 -0.14
N VAL A 148 -7.49 11.73 -0.51
CA VAL A 148 -8.81 11.21 -0.11
C VAL A 148 -8.88 11.08 1.42
N ARG A 149 -7.83 10.55 2.06
CA ARG A 149 -7.78 10.45 3.53
C ARG A 149 -7.89 11.84 4.17
N LEU A 150 -7.15 12.82 3.66
CA LEU A 150 -7.20 14.20 4.13
C LEU A 150 -8.58 14.82 3.93
N ALA A 151 -9.22 14.62 2.77
CA ALA A 151 -10.55 15.13 2.49
C ALA A 151 -11.59 14.61 3.49
N LEU A 152 -11.60 13.31 3.77
CA LEU A 152 -12.51 12.73 4.77
C LEU A 152 -12.27 13.28 6.19
N ILE A 153 -11.00 13.50 6.58
CA ILE A 153 -10.66 14.14 7.86
C ILE A 153 -11.18 15.58 7.89
N THR A 154 -11.04 16.34 6.81
CA THR A 154 -11.54 17.72 6.76
C THR A 154 -13.06 17.78 6.90
N VAL A 155 -13.78 16.87 6.23
CA VAL A 155 -15.24 16.75 6.38
C VAL A 155 -15.61 16.44 7.83
N ALA A 156 -14.90 15.53 8.49
CA ALA A 156 -15.10 15.23 9.90
C ALA A 156 -14.91 16.44 10.82
N VAL A 157 -13.83 17.21 10.63
CA VAL A 157 -13.55 18.41 11.43
C VAL A 157 -14.60 19.49 11.18
N VAL A 158 -15.03 19.69 9.94
CA VAL A 158 -16.11 20.64 9.62
C VAL A 158 -17.41 20.20 10.27
N MET A 159 -17.75 18.91 10.26
CA MET A 159 -18.91 18.37 10.98
C MET A 159 -18.86 18.64 12.49
N LEU A 160 -17.69 18.48 13.12
CA LEU A 160 -17.48 18.79 14.53
C LEU A 160 -17.78 20.27 14.84
N ILE A 161 -17.20 21.16 14.04
CA ILE A 161 -17.33 22.61 14.22
C ILE A 161 -18.79 23.03 14.03
N LEU A 162 -19.46 22.51 13.00
CA LEU A 162 -20.87 22.77 12.76
C LEU A 162 -21.73 22.28 13.93
N ALA A 163 -21.47 21.08 14.46
CA ALA A 163 -22.21 20.57 15.62
C ALA A 163 -22.05 21.47 16.87
N LEU A 164 -20.83 21.94 17.15
CA LEU A 164 -20.55 22.86 18.26
C LEU A 164 -21.20 24.23 18.08
N LEU A 165 -21.10 24.81 16.88
CA LEU A 165 -21.76 26.07 16.55
C LEU A 165 -23.28 25.94 16.63
N GLY A 166 -23.85 24.85 16.10
CA GLY A 166 -25.29 24.57 16.20
C GLY A 166 -25.77 24.51 17.66
N LEU A 167 -25.01 23.86 18.54
CA LEU A 167 -25.31 23.81 19.97
C LEU A 167 -25.28 25.20 20.63
N LEU A 168 -24.24 25.99 20.36
CA LEU A 168 -24.11 27.36 20.86
C LEU A 168 -25.27 28.25 20.38
N LEU A 169 -25.57 28.20 19.08
CA LEU A 169 -26.64 28.99 18.47
C LEU A 169 -28.04 28.58 18.99
N SER A 170 -28.23 27.30 19.31
CA SER A 170 -29.45 26.81 19.97
C SER A 170 -29.70 27.48 21.31
N ILE A 171 -28.64 27.76 22.08
CA ILE A 171 -28.73 28.38 23.40
C ILE A 171 -28.96 29.89 23.27
N LEU A 172 -28.29 30.53 22.31
CA LEU A 172 -28.36 31.98 22.10
C LEU A 172 -29.64 32.44 21.36
N GLY A 173 -30.32 31.55 20.64
CA GLY A 173 -31.64 31.83 20.04
C GLY A 173 -31.64 32.86 18.90
N HIS A 174 -30.51 33.06 18.22
CA HIS A 174 -30.37 34.08 17.18
C HIS A 174 -30.87 33.59 15.80
N GLN A 175 -31.94 34.19 15.27
CA GLN A 175 -32.63 33.71 14.06
C GLN A 175 -31.76 33.71 12.79
N HIS A 176 -30.93 34.73 12.55
CA HIS A 176 -30.07 34.79 11.36
C HIS A 176 -29.00 33.71 11.33
N ALA A 177 -28.49 33.31 12.49
CA ALA A 177 -27.43 32.31 12.59
C ALA A 177 -27.95 30.88 12.30
N ILE A 178 -29.23 30.62 12.60
CA ILE A 178 -29.90 29.34 12.30
C ILE A 178 -29.98 29.14 10.78
N HIS A 179 -30.28 30.18 10.00
CA HIS A 179 -30.32 30.09 8.54
C HIS A 179 -28.94 29.77 7.94
N ILE A 180 -27.87 30.39 8.44
CA ILE A 180 -26.49 30.10 8.01
C ILE A 180 -26.13 28.63 8.33
N PHE A 181 -26.52 28.14 9.51
CA PHE A 181 -26.32 26.74 9.90
C PHE A 181 -27.04 25.77 8.96
N ILE A 182 -28.31 26.03 8.61
CA ILE A 182 -29.08 25.20 7.68
C ILE A 182 -28.41 25.14 6.30
N VAL A 183 -28.00 26.29 5.75
CA VAL A 183 -27.31 26.35 4.45
C VAL A 183 -26.00 25.56 4.48
N SER A 184 -25.19 25.72 5.54
CA SER A 184 -23.94 24.98 5.71
C SER A 184 -24.15 23.47 5.85
N GLY A 185 -25.23 23.05 6.50
CA GLY A 185 -25.60 21.64 6.63
C GLY A 185 -26.01 21.02 5.30
N TRP A 186 -26.77 21.72 4.47
CA TRP A 186 -27.11 21.24 3.12
C TRP A 186 -25.89 21.12 2.22
N LEU A 187 -24.95 22.07 2.31
CA LEU A 187 -23.67 21.98 1.60
C LEU A 187 -22.89 20.73 2.03
N LEU A 188 -22.84 20.46 3.33
CA LEU A 188 -22.19 19.27 3.88
C LEU A 188 -22.84 17.98 3.37
N VAL A 189 -24.18 17.90 3.36
CA VAL A 189 -24.92 16.76 2.78
C VAL A 189 -24.49 16.54 1.33
N ALA A 190 -24.47 17.59 0.50
CA ALA A 190 -24.05 17.49 -0.88
C ALA A 190 -22.61 16.93 -1.01
N VAL A 191 -21.66 17.41 -0.21
CA VAL A 191 -20.27 16.91 -0.21
C VAL A 191 -20.22 15.42 0.20
N THR A 192 -20.95 15.03 1.25
CA THR A 192 -20.97 13.62 1.70
C THR A 192 -21.58 12.67 0.66
N PHE A 193 -22.60 13.11 -0.09
CA PHE A 193 -23.17 12.33 -1.19
C PHE A 193 -22.19 12.16 -2.36
N ILE A 194 -21.45 13.21 -2.72
CA ILE A 194 -20.41 13.13 -3.74
C ILE A 194 -19.33 12.12 -3.32
N LEU A 195 -18.85 12.21 -2.07
CA LEU A 195 -17.86 11.27 -1.54
C LEU A 195 -18.41 9.83 -1.53
N TYR A 196 -19.64 9.63 -1.10
CA TYR A 196 -20.30 8.32 -1.15
C TYR A 196 -20.32 7.77 -2.58
N GLY A 197 -20.69 8.57 -3.58
CA GLY A 197 -20.66 8.17 -4.99
C GLY A 197 -19.26 7.75 -5.46
N VAL A 198 -18.22 8.51 -5.09
CA VAL A 198 -16.83 8.17 -5.43
C VAL A 198 -16.40 6.84 -4.83
N PHE A 199 -16.72 6.58 -3.55
CA PHE A 199 -16.36 5.31 -2.90
C PHE A 199 -17.18 4.12 -3.38
N VAL A 200 -18.41 4.33 -3.85
CA VAL A 200 -19.21 3.29 -4.53
C VAL A 200 -18.57 2.92 -5.87
N ILE A 201 -18.18 3.91 -6.67
CA ILE A 201 -17.47 3.67 -7.93
C ILE A 201 -16.16 2.93 -7.67
N MET A 202 -15.40 3.33 -6.65
CA MET A 202 -14.15 2.68 -6.25
C MET A 202 -14.38 1.22 -5.81
N ASN A 203 -15.43 0.97 -5.03
CA ASN A 203 -15.79 -0.38 -4.60
C ASN A 203 -16.08 -1.31 -5.78
N ASN A 204 -16.84 -0.83 -6.77
CA ASN A 204 -17.13 -1.60 -7.98
C ASN A 204 -15.85 -1.79 -8.81
N ALA A 205 -15.06 -0.73 -9.02
CA ALA A 205 -13.81 -0.84 -9.77
C ALA A 205 -12.82 -1.84 -9.15
N ILE A 206 -12.68 -1.86 -7.82
CA ILE A 206 -11.81 -2.82 -7.13
C ILE A 206 -12.39 -4.22 -7.18
N SER A 207 -13.70 -4.39 -6.97
CA SER A 207 -14.37 -5.68 -7.10
C SER A 207 -14.20 -6.26 -8.51
N ASP A 208 -14.46 -5.46 -9.54
CA ASP A 208 -14.33 -5.87 -10.94
C ASP A 208 -12.88 -6.19 -11.30
N THR A 209 -11.92 -5.39 -10.81
CA THR A 209 -10.49 -5.65 -11.01
C THR A 209 -10.05 -6.95 -10.34
N CYS A 210 -10.50 -7.19 -9.10
CA CYS A 210 -10.19 -8.42 -8.36
C CYS A 210 -10.78 -9.66 -9.02
N LEU A 211 -12.03 -9.59 -9.48
CA LEU A 211 -12.66 -10.66 -10.24
C LEU A 211 -11.94 -10.93 -11.57
N ALA A 212 -11.57 -9.87 -12.30
CA ALA A 212 -10.81 -10.01 -13.54
C ALA A 212 -9.42 -10.63 -13.32
N MET A 213 -8.75 -10.29 -12.21
CA MET A 213 -7.48 -10.92 -11.82
C MET A 213 -7.67 -12.40 -11.44
N GLU A 214 -8.74 -12.74 -10.72
CA GLU A 214 -9.06 -14.11 -10.33
C GLU A 214 -9.37 -14.99 -11.55
N GLU A 215 -10.22 -14.50 -12.47
CA GLU A 215 -10.54 -15.20 -13.73
C GLU A 215 -9.29 -15.41 -14.60
N TRP A 216 -8.41 -14.40 -14.66
CA TRP A 216 -7.15 -14.52 -15.39
C TRP A 216 -6.17 -15.51 -14.74
N VAL A 217 -6.15 -15.62 -13.41
CA VAL A 217 -5.33 -16.62 -12.71
C VAL A 217 -5.76 -18.04 -13.07
N GLU A 218 -7.06 -18.28 -13.19
CA GLU A 218 -7.59 -19.59 -13.59
C GLU A 218 -7.32 -19.89 -15.07
N ASN A 219 -7.40 -18.88 -15.95
CA ASN A 219 -7.30 -19.05 -17.40
C ASN A 219 -6.38 -18.01 -18.07
N PRO A 220 -5.06 -18.02 -17.81
CA PRO A 220 -4.14 -16.97 -18.31
C PRO A 220 -3.97 -16.96 -19.83
N HIS A 221 -4.28 -18.07 -20.50
CA HIS A 221 -4.22 -18.22 -21.96
C HIS A 221 -5.56 -17.95 -22.67
N ALA A 222 -6.63 -17.61 -21.94
CA ALA A 222 -7.88 -17.19 -22.55
C ALA A 222 -7.75 -15.77 -23.12
N GLU A 223 -8.48 -15.49 -24.21
CA GLU A 223 -8.55 -14.16 -24.82
C GLU A 223 -9.28 -13.20 -23.88
N THR A 224 -8.51 -12.41 -23.14
CA THR A 224 -8.99 -11.41 -22.18
C THR A 224 -8.34 -10.06 -22.46
N ALA A 225 -8.88 -8.99 -21.87
CA ALA A 225 -8.23 -7.68 -21.94
C ALA A 225 -6.80 -7.71 -21.34
N LEU A 226 -6.56 -8.61 -20.38
CA LEU A 226 -5.29 -8.74 -19.67
C LEU A 226 -4.27 -9.57 -20.46
N SER A 227 -4.69 -10.61 -21.20
CA SER A 227 -3.80 -11.38 -22.09
C SER A 227 -3.26 -10.56 -23.27
N ASN A 228 -4.04 -9.58 -23.75
CA ASN A 228 -3.59 -8.64 -24.79
C ASN A 228 -2.49 -7.69 -24.31
N ILE A 229 -2.40 -7.44 -23.00
CA ILE A 229 -1.39 -6.57 -22.39
C ILE A 229 -0.16 -7.39 -21.95
N LEU A 230 -0.38 -8.64 -21.54
CA LEU A 230 0.64 -9.56 -21.01
C LEU A 230 0.69 -10.82 -21.89
N PRO A 231 1.40 -10.78 -23.05
CA PRO A 231 1.47 -11.93 -23.94
C PRO A 231 2.29 -13.06 -23.30
N CYS A 232 1.60 -14.13 -22.91
CA CYS A 232 2.19 -15.30 -22.28
C CYS A 232 2.68 -16.30 -23.33
N VAL A 233 3.90 -16.80 -23.15
CA VAL A 233 4.43 -17.91 -23.95
C VAL A 233 3.97 -19.24 -23.38
N ASP A 234 3.69 -20.20 -24.26
CA ASP A 234 3.21 -21.52 -23.86
C ASP A 234 4.30 -22.34 -23.15
N GLN A 235 3.86 -23.26 -22.28
CA GLN A 235 4.76 -24.08 -21.49
C GLN A 235 5.69 -24.97 -22.34
N ARG A 236 5.26 -25.40 -23.53
CA ARG A 236 6.09 -26.25 -24.40
C ARG A 236 7.28 -25.45 -24.95
N THR A 237 7.05 -24.23 -25.42
CA THR A 237 8.11 -23.32 -25.87
C THR A 237 9.05 -22.98 -24.72
N THR A 238 8.53 -22.68 -23.54
CA THR A 238 9.32 -22.39 -22.33
C THR A 238 10.20 -23.57 -21.90
N ASN A 239 9.67 -24.79 -21.89
CA ASN A 239 10.43 -26.01 -21.57
C ASN A 239 11.50 -26.32 -22.62
N HIS A 240 11.21 -26.05 -23.89
CA HIS A 240 12.20 -26.17 -24.95
C HIS A 240 13.36 -25.20 -24.74
N THR A 241 13.08 -23.92 -24.45
CA THR A 241 14.10 -22.91 -24.13
C THR A 241 14.93 -23.30 -22.90
N LEU A 242 14.30 -23.83 -21.85
CA LEU A 242 15.01 -24.35 -20.67
C LEU A 242 15.95 -25.50 -21.02
N THR A 243 15.50 -26.43 -21.87
CA THR A 243 16.31 -27.57 -22.30
C THR A 243 17.53 -27.08 -23.11
N GLN A 244 17.31 -26.09 -23.99
CA GLN A 244 18.39 -25.46 -24.76
C GLN A 244 19.39 -24.75 -23.84
N SER A 245 18.95 -24.04 -22.80
CA SER A 245 19.88 -23.38 -21.87
C SER A 245 20.71 -24.41 -21.09
N LYS A 246 20.10 -25.51 -20.62
CA LYS A 246 20.82 -26.62 -19.98
C LYS A 246 21.88 -27.23 -20.90
N GLN A 247 21.56 -27.41 -22.19
CA GLN A 247 22.50 -27.92 -23.18
C GLN A 247 23.67 -26.96 -23.44
N VAL A 248 23.42 -25.65 -23.46
CA VAL A 248 24.48 -24.64 -23.59
C VAL A 248 25.40 -24.70 -22.37
N ILE A 249 24.86 -24.75 -21.16
CA ILE A 249 25.65 -24.89 -19.92
C ILE A 249 26.51 -26.15 -19.96
N TYR A 250 25.91 -27.30 -20.31
CA TYR A 250 26.64 -28.56 -20.43
C TYR A 250 27.81 -28.45 -21.43
N SER A 251 27.59 -27.77 -22.55
CA SER A 251 28.61 -27.54 -23.59
C SER A 251 29.75 -26.65 -23.09
N ILE A 252 29.44 -25.58 -22.33
CA ILE A 252 30.46 -24.71 -21.72
C ILE A 252 31.32 -25.49 -20.73
N VAL A 253 30.68 -26.27 -19.83
CA VAL A 253 31.41 -27.12 -18.85
C VAL A 253 32.29 -28.13 -19.58
N ASN A 254 31.83 -28.71 -20.68
CA ASN A 254 32.64 -29.62 -21.49
C ASN A 254 33.88 -28.94 -22.10
N VAL A 255 33.75 -27.73 -22.62
CA VAL A 255 34.90 -26.95 -23.13
C VAL A 255 35.91 -26.65 -22.02
N VAL A 256 35.42 -26.19 -20.87
CA VAL A 256 36.24 -25.90 -19.68
C VAL A 256 36.98 -27.16 -19.21
N ASN A 257 36.28 -28.27 -19.02
CA ASN A 257 36.87 -29.51 -18.56
C ASN A 257 37.85 -30.10 -19.56
N ARG A 258 37.55 -30.01 -20.87
CA ARG A 258 38.49 -30.40 -21.91
C ARG A 258 39.78 -29.59 -21.82
N TYR A 259 39.70 -28.28 -21.60
CA TYR A 259 40.88 -27.45 -21.37
C TYR A 259 41.67 -27.88 -20.13
N ILE A 260 40.97 -28.10 -18.99
CA ILE A 260 41.60 -28.52 -17.74
C ILE A 260 42.38 -29.83 -17.93
N TYR A 261 41.77 -30.85 -18.53
CA TYR A 261 42.43 -32.15 -18.71
C TYR A 261 43.54 -32.13 -19.77
N SER A 262 43.33 -31.45 -20.90
CA SER A 262 44.24 -31.55 -22.06
C SER A 262 45.34 -30.49 -22.13
N VAL A 263 45.21 -29.42 -21.34
CA VAL A 263 46.15 -28.30 -21.32
C VAL A 263 46.65 -28.03 -19.90
N ALA A 264 45.77 -27.70 -18.96
CA ALA A 264 46.18 -27.28 -17.61
C ALA A 264 46.86 -28.41 -16.83
N ASN A 265 46.27 -29.61 -16.85
CA ASN A 265 46.77 -30.81 -16.16
C ASN A 265 47.69 -31.66 -17.04
N SER A 266 48.04 -31.17 -18.24
CA SER A 266 49.05 -31.82 -19.08
C SER A 266 50.45 -31.40 -18.65
N ASP A 267 51.42 -32.30 -18.86
CA ASP A 267 52.85 -32.02 -18.67
C ASP A 267 53.56 -32.12 -20.03
N PRO A 268 53.34 -31.14 -20.94
CA PRO A 268 53.86 -31.22 -22.31
C PRO A 268 55.38 -30.98 -22.36
N SER A 269 56.04 -31.51 -23.40
CA SER A 269 57.45 -31.22 -23.70
C SER A 269 57.61 -29.71 -24.01
N PRO A 270 58.78 -29.10 -23.73
CA PRO A 270 59.06 -27.70 -24.10
C PRO A 270 58.83 -27.35 -25.58
N ASP A 271 58.87 -28.34 -26.48
CA ASP A 271 58.63 -28.16 -27.92
C ASP A 271 57.14 -28.13 -28.31
N ASP A 272 56.21 -28.37 -27.38
CA ASP A 272 54.77 -28.33 -27.64
C ASP A 272 54.24 -26.89 -27.53
N ASN A 273 53.39 -26.48 -28.47
CA ASN A 273 52.74 -25.16 -28.46
C ASN A 273 51.88 -24.88 -27.20
N ARG A 274 51.51 -25.91 -26.44
CA ARG A 274 50.76 -25.80 -25.18
C ARG A 274 51.67 -25.62 -23.97
N TYR A 275 52.99 -25.70 -24.12
CA TYR A 275 53.92 -25.57 -23.01
C TYR A 275 54.02 -24.11 -22.54
N TYR A 276 53.88 -23.91 -21.24
CA TYR A 276 54.14 -22.62 -20.58
C TYR A 276 54.75 -22.78 -19.19
N ASN A 277 55.50 -23.87 -18.97
CA ASN A 277 56.09 -24.24 -17.67
C ASN A 277 55.02 -24.56 -16.59
N GLN A 278 54.01 -25.36 -16.97
CA GLN A 278 53.00 -25.87 -16.04
C GLN A 278 53.65 -26.69 -14.91
N SER A 279 53.24 -26.47 -13.66
CA SER A 279 53.78 -27.19 -12.50
C SER A 279 52.76 -27.26 -11.35
N GLY A 280 52.98 -28.15 -10.38
CA GLY A 280 52.13 -28.28 -9.18
C GLY A 280 51.06 -29.37 -9.30
N PRO A 281 50.15 -29.48 -8.30
CA PRO A 281 49.10 -30.50 -8.30
C PRO A 281 48.09 -30.28 -9.45
N PRO A 282 47.41 -31.35 -9.91
CA PRO A 282 46.38 -31.22 -10.93
C PRO A 282 45.20 -30.40 -10.41
N MET A 283 44.71 -29.52 -11.27
CA MET A 283 43.56 -28.67 -11.04
C MET A 283 42.26 -29.49 -11.11
N PRO A 284 41.32 -29.29 -10.17
CA PRO A 284 40.05 -30.01 -10.18
C PRO A 284 39.15 -29.52 -11.33
N PRO A 285 38.42 -30.44 -12.01
CA PRO A 285 37.49 -30.11 -13.07
C PRO A 285 36.25 -29.39 -12.53
N LEU A 286 35.59 -28.64 -13.41
CA LEU A 286 34.28 -28.05 -13.15
C LEU A 286 33.22 -29.16 -13.11
N CYS A 287 32.37 -29.12 -12.10
CA CYS A 287 31.23 -30.01 -11.97
C CYS A 287 30.24 -29.79 -13.11
N TYR A 288 29.74 -30.88 -13.68
CA TYR A 288 28.56 -30.82 -14.55
C TYR A 288 27.31 -30.68 -13.68
N PRO A 289 26.53 -29.59 -13.82
CA PRO A 289 25.28 -29.44 -13.07
C PRO A 289 24.21 -30.44 -13.53
N PHE A 290 24.34 -30.95 -14.76
CA PHE A 290 23.39 -31.87 -15.37
C PHE A 290 24.06 -33.16 -15.86
N ASP A 291 23.31 -34.26 -15.87
CA ASP A 291 23.70 -35.53 -16.49
C ASP A 291 23.49 -35.54 -18.02
N SER A 292 23.76 -36.67 -18.68
CA SER A 292 23.57 -36.83 -20.13
C SER A 292 22.11 -36.74 -20.59
N GLN A 293 21.16 -36.83 -19.67
CA GLN A 293 19.72 -36.67 -19.90
C GLN A 293 19.23 -35.28 -19.47
N LEU A 294 20.15 -34.36 -19.15
CA LEU A 294 19.89 -32.99 -18.67
C LEU A 294 19.14 -32.92 -17.33
N GLN A 295 19.20 -33.99 -16.54
CA GLN A 295 18.70 -34.03 -15.17
C GLN A 295 19.75 -33.52 -14.19
N ASP A 296 19.28 -32.93 -13.09
CA ASP A 296 20.17 -32.32 -12.10
C ASP A 296 21.04 -33.40 -11.43
N ARG A 297 22.34 -33.10 -11.30
CA ARG A 297 23.35 -34.04 -10.83
C ARG A 297 24.11 -33.46 -9.66
N GLN A 298 24.35 -34.29 -8.65
CA GLN A 298 25.25 -33.94 -7.55
C GLN A 298 26.72 -33.99 -7.99
N CYS A 299 27.49 -32.98 -7.61
CA CYS A 299 28.93 -32.92 -7.86
C CYS A 299 29.70 -34.00 -7.09
N GLY A 300 30.70 -34.60 -7.74
CA GLY A 300 31.64 -35.51 -7.10
C GLY A 300 32.60 -34.79 -6.16
N SER A 301 33.24 -35.53 -5.24
CA SER A 301 34.14 -34.98 -4.23
C SER A 301 35.42 -34.32 -4.79
N TYR A 302 35.78 -34.62 -6.03
CA TYR A 302 36.95 -34.08 -6.73
C TYR A 302 36.60 -32.96 -7.73
N GLU A 303 35.31 -32.67 -7.91
CA GLU A 303 34.82 -31.64 -8.81
C GLU A 303 34.54 -30.34 -8.06
N VAL A 304 34.67 -29.20 -8.72
CA VAL A 304 34.31 -27.90 -8.14
C VAL A 304 32.98 -27.40 -8.70
N SER A 305 32.10 -26.90 -7.84
CA SER A 305 30.87 -26.25 -8.28
C SER A 305 31.18 -24.90 -8.95
N MET A 306 30.27 -24.41 -9.80
CA MET A 306 30.42 -23.11 -10.47
C MET A 306 30.60 -21.96 -9.47
N VAL A 307 29.91 -22.02 -8.33
CA VAL A 307 29.99 -20.99 -7.27
C VAL A 307 31.39 -20.89 -6.68
N ASN A 308 32.08 -22.02 -6.49
CA ASN A 308 33.37 -22.07 -5.80
C ASN A 308 34.58 -22.14 -6.75
N ALA A 309 34.35 -22.40 -8.05
CA ALA A 309 35.41 -22.65 -9.01
C ALA A 309 36.44 -21.52 -9.08
N SER A 310 36.00 -20.26 -9.09
CA SER A 310 36.90 -19.09 -9.13
C SER A 310 37.87 -19.05 -7.95
N LEU A 311 37.38 -19.28 -6.74
CA LEU A 311 38.18 -19.30 -5.51
C LEU A 311 39.16 -20.48 -5.51
N VAL A 312 38.71 -21.67 -5.91
CA VAL A 312 39.55 -22.86 -5.91
C VAL A 312 40.64 -22.75 -6.97
N TRP A 313 40.30 -22.33 -8.18
CA TRP A 313 41.22 -22.23 -9.31
C TRP A 313 42.25 -21.11 -9.17
N GLN A 314 41.95 -20.08 -8.39
CA GLN A 314 42.91 -19.01 -8.09
C GLN A 314 44.21 -19.57 -7.49
N ASN A 315 44.12 -20.60 -6.64
CA ASN A 315 45.28 -21.26 -6.03
C ASN A 315 46.16 -22.06 -7.02
N TYR A 316 45.69 -22.25 -8.25
CA TYR A 316 46.44 -22.93 -9.32
C TYR A 316 47.04 -21.94 -10.32
N THR A 317 46.89 -20.64 -10.09
CA THR A 317 47.39 -19.59 -11.00
C THR A 317 48.86 -19.28 -10.71
N CYS A 318 49.70 -19.33 -11.75
CA CYS A 318 51.11 -18.96 -11.66
C CYS A 318 51.32 -17.45 -11.92
N MET A 319 52.44 -16.91 -11.45
CA MET A 319 52.94 -15.64 -11.98
C MET A 319 53.62 -15.87 -13.34
N VAL A 320 53.49 -14.91 -14.25
CA VAL A 320 54.04 -15.01 -15.62
C VAL A 320 55.21 -14.06 -15.84
N SER A 321 56.17 -14.49 -16.64
CA SER A 321 57.25 -13.63 -17.16
C SER A 321 56.75 -12.73 -18.29
N ALA A 322 57.60 -11.81 -18.76
CA ALA A 322 57.31 -11.00 -19.95
C ALA A 322 57.07 -11.84 -21.22
N SER A 323 57.55 -13.08 -21.26
CA SER A 323 57.34 -14.01 -22.38
C SER A 323 56.10 -14.90 -22.20
N GLY A 324 55.29 -14.69 -21.15
CA GLY A 324 54.06 -15.44 -20.88
C GLY A 324 54.26 -16.82 -20.25
N LEU A 325 55.47 -17.15 -19.79
CA LEU A 325 55.79 -18.43 -19.14
C LEU A 325 55.57 -18.34 -17.62
N CYS A 326 55.10 -19.42 -17.01
CA CYS A 326 55.00 -19.51 -15.55
C CYS A 326 56.38 -19.43 -14.88
N THR A 327 56.54 -18.52 -13.92
CA THR A 327 57.76 -18.36 -13.10
C THR A 327 57.62 -19.01 -11.73
N THR A 328 56.39 -19.16 -11.23
CA THR A 328 56.06 -19.87 -9.99
C THR A 328 55.28 -21.15 -10.27
N THR A 329 55.22 -22.04 -9.29
CA THR A 329 54.35 -23.22 -9.34
C THR A 329 52.90 -22.83 -9.61
N GLY A 330 52.31 -23.41 -10.65
CA GLY A 330 50.92 -23.22 -11.03
C GLY A 330 50.59 -23.91 -12.35
N ARG A 331 49.30 -24.22 -12.57
CA ARG A 331 48.80 -24.94 -13.74
C ARG A 331 48.22 -24.01 -14.81
N ILE A 332 47.82 -22.79 -14.45
CA ILE A 332 47.21 -21.83 -15.38
C ILE A 332 47.86 -20.45 -15.26
N THR A 333 47.90 -19.70 -16.36
CA THR A 333 48.33 -18.30 -16.37
C THR A 333 47.16 -17.38 -15.99
N PRO A 334 47.42 -16.12 -15.59
CA PRO A 334 46.36 -15.17 -15.24
C PRO A 334 45.33 -14.93 -16.36
N ASP A 335 45.77 -14.88 -17.63
CA ASP A 335 44.86 -14.73 -18.78
C ASP A 335 43.95 -15.96 -18.97
N ARG A 336 44.48 -17.17 -18.73
CA ARG A 336 43.67 -18.39 -18.78
C ARG A 336 42.71 -18.48 -17.60
N PHE A 337 43.13 -18.03 -16.43
CA PHE A 337 42.27 -17.93 -15.26
C PHE A 337 41.07 -17.01 -15.51
N THR A 338 41.28 -15.80 -16.04
CA THR A 338 40.17 -14.87 -16.33
C THR A 338 39.19 -15.44 -17.35
N GLN A 339 39.69 -16.09 -18.41
CA GLN A 339 38.87 -16.78 -19.41
C GLN A 339 38.01 -17.90 -18.80
N LEU A 340 38.61 -18.75 -17.95
CA LEU A 340 37.89 -19.84 -17.30
C LEU A 340 36.84 -19.34 -16.30
N VAL A 341 37.17 -18.31 -15.51
CA VAL A 341 36.23 -17.69 -14.57
C VAL A 341 35.07 -17.04 -15.31
N ALA A 342 35.32 -16.40 -16.45
CA ALA A 342 34.25 -15.81 -17.24
C ALA A 342 33.28 -16.88 -17.77
N ALA A 343 33.80 -18.01 -18.30
CA ALA A 343 32.94 -19.13 -18.72
C ALA A 343 32.11 -19.73 -17.58
N VAL A 344 32.68 -19.83 -16.38
CA VAL A 344 31.95 -20.25 -15.18
C VAL A 344 30.86 -19.26 -14.81
N ASN A 345 31.16 -17.95 -14.82
CA ASN A 345 30.19 -16.91 -14.48
C ASN A 345 29.00 -16.91 -15.45
N GLU A 346 29.23 -17.12 -16.76
CA GLU A 346 28.15 -17.27 -17.74
C GLU A 346 27.32 -18.53 -17.52
N SER A 347 27.99 -19.66 -17.25
CA SER A 347 27.30 -20.91 -16.95
C SER A 347 26.40 -20.76 -15.73
N TYR A 348 26.92 -20.12 -14.68
CA TYR A 348 26.18 -19.79 -13.47
C TYR A 348 25.00 -18.85 -13.75
N ALA A 349 25.21 -17.81 -14.57
CA ALA A 349 24.15 -16.88 -14.93
C ALA A 349 23.02 -17.56 -15.70
N LEU A 350 23.35 -18.40 -16.69
CA LEU A 350 22.38 -19.19 -17.42
C LEU A 350 21.64 -20.15 -16.50
N GLU A 351 22.33 -20.82 -15.58
CA GLU A 351 21.70 -21.74 -14.63
C GLU A 351 20.74 -21.01 -13.68
N HIS A 352 21.16 -19.86 -13.15
CA HIS A 352 20.44 -19.14 -12.10
C HIS A 352 19.30 -18.25 -12.63
N TYR A 353 19.52 -17.54 -13.73
CA TYR A 353 18.57 -16.54 -14.23
C TYR A 353 17.65 -17.05 -15.34
N THR A 354 17.97 -18.16 -16.01
CA THR A 354 17.04 -18.72 -17.02
C THR A 354 15.68 -19.07 -16.41
N PRO A 355 15.57 -19.81 -15.28
CA PRO A 355 14.26 -20.18 -14.75
C PRO A 355 13.38 -18.96 -14.38
N PRO A 356 13.89 -17.93 -13.67
CA PRO A 356 13.12 -16.70 -13.42
C PRO A 356 12.69 -15.96 -14.69
N LEU A 357 13.55 -15.85 -15.71
CA LEU A 357 13.19 -15.21 -16.98
C LEU A 357 12.08 -15.97 -17.71
N LEU A 358 12.14 -17.30 -17.69
CA LEU A 358 11.10 -18.15 -18.26
C LEU A 358 9.77 -18.03 -17.50
N CYS A 359 9.83 -17.85 -16.17
CA CYS A 359 8.67 -17.58 -15.33
C CYS A 359 7.99 -16.22 -15.64
N LEU A 360 8.79 -15.22 -16.06
CA LEU A 360 8.24 -13.97 -16.59
C LEU A 360 7.58 -14.18 -17.95
N GLN A 361 8.20 -15.00 -18.82
CA GLN A 361 7.76 -15.21 -20.19
C GLN A 361 6.47 -16.05 -20.29
N ASN A 362 6.34 -17.09 -19.47
CA ASN A 362 5.17 -17.96 -19.44
C ASN A 362 4.03 -17.43 -18.55
N CYS A 363 4.18 -16.22 -18.02
CA CYS A 363 3.24 -15.57 -17.12
C CYS A 363 3.02 -16.23 -15.75
N ASP A 364 3.77 -17.27 -15.38
CA ASP A 364 3.65 -17.87 -14.04
C ASP A 364 3.96 -16.82 -12.96
N PHE A 365 4.94 -15.95 -13.16
CA PHE A 365 5.26 -14.86 -12.24
C PHE A 365 4.07 -13.91 -12.03
N VAL A 366 3.40 -13.52 -13.12
CA VAL A 366 2.24 -12.64 -13.08
C VAL A 366 1.07 -13.37 -12.42
N ARG A 367 0.87 -14.65 -12.72
CA ARG A 367 -0.16 -15.50 -12.12
C ARG A 367 0.02 -15.61 -10.62
N ASP A 368 1.22 -15.91 -10.16
CA ASP A 368 1.52 -15.98 -8.73
C ASP A 368 1.32 -14.62 -8.05
N THR A 369 1.69 -13.53 -8.74
CA THR A 369 1.48 -12.16 -8.24
C THR A 369 -0.02 -11.83 -8.11
N PHE A 370 -0.82 -12.10 -9.14
CA PHE A 370 -2.27 -11.86 -9.09
C PHE A 370 -2.96 -12.78 -8.11
N GLN A 371 -2.58 -14.05 -8.04
CA GLN A 371 -3.09 -14.98 -7.04
C GLN A 371 -2.82 -14.48 -5.62
N ASN A 372 -1.63 -13.93 -5.37
CA ASN A 372 -1.31 -13.34 -4.07
C ASN A 372 -2.11 -12.06 -3.80
N ILE A 373 -2.39 -11.24 -4.82
CA ILE A 373 -3.25 -10.05 -4.71
C ILE A 373 -4.69 -10.44 -4.38
N THR A 374 -5.27 -11.38 -5.15
CA THR A 374 -6.67 -11.81 -4.99
C THR A 374 -6.90 -12.52 -3.66
N SER A 375 -5.97 -13.39 -3.25
CA SER A 375 -6.10 -14.13 -1.99
C SER A 375 -5.88 -13.28 -0.74
N ASN A 376 -4.90 -12.37 -0.75
CA ASN A 376 -4.49 -11.66 0.47
C ASN A 376 -5.00 -10.22 0.58
N TYR A 377 -5.29 -9.54 -0.52
CA TYR A 377 -5.57 -8.09 -0.51
C TYR A 377 -6.99 -7.75 -0.97
N CYS A 378 -7.55 -8.48 -1.93
CA CYS A 378 -8.87 -8.15 -2.50
C CYS A 378 -10.00 -8.20 -1.46
N HIS A 379 -10.08 -9.27 -0.66
CA HIS A 379 -11.15 -9.40 0.34
C HIS A 379 -11.09 -8.32 1.44
N PRO A 380 -9.92 -8.03 2.06
CA PRO A 380 -9.80 -6.89 2.97
C PRO A 380 -10.17 -5.54 2.33
N LEU A 381 -9.70 -5.25 1.11
CA LEU A 381 -10.00 -4.00 0.40
C LEU A 381 -11.51 -3.82 0.20
N GLU A 382 -12.20 -4.84 -0.30
CA GLU A 382 -13.65 -4.81 -0.51
C GLU A 382 -14.40 -4.63 0.82
N LEU A 383 -13.98 -5.35 1.87
CA LEU A 383 -14.59 -5.25 3.18
C LEU A 383 -14.47 -3.83 3.77
N TYR A 384 -13.28 -3.24 3.74
CA TYR A 384 -13.06 -1.89 4.29
C TYR A 384 -13.76 -0.82 3.45
N LEU A 385 -13.83 -0.95 2.13
CA LEU A 385 -14.63 -0.08 1.27
C LEU A 385 -16.12 -0.14 1.60
N LYS A 386 -16.67 -1.35 1.82
CA LYS A 386 -18.05 -1.50 2.30
C LYS A 386 -18.27 -0.82 3.64
N MET A 387 -17.31 -0.91 4.58
CA MET A 387 -17.39 -0.18 5.85
C MET A 387 -17.39 1.35 5.65
N VAL A 388 -16.53 1.88 4.78
CA VAL A 388 -16.48 3.30 4.44
C VAL A 388 -17.80 3.76 3.80
N ASN A 389 -18.32 3.00 2.85
CA ASN A 389 -19.60 3.28 2.19
C ASN A 389 -20.77 3.27 3.20
N ALA A 390 -20.84 2.26 4.07
CA ALA A 390 -21.84 2.19 5.13
C ALA A 390 -21.71 3.38 6.10
N GLY A 391 -20.49 3.72 6.50
CA GLY A 391 -20.20 4.88 7.37
C GLY A 391 -20.64 6.20 6.75
N LEU A 392 -20.27 6.47 5.50
CA LEU A 392 -20.68 7.66 4.74
C LEU A 392 -22.20 7.74 4.58
N GLY A 393 -22.85 6.61 4.26
CA GLY A 393 -24.31 6.54 4.14
C GLY A 393 -25.01 6.87 5.45
N LEU A 394 -24.58 6.27 6.57
CA LEU A 394 -25.15 6.52 7.90
C LEU A 394 -24.94 7.97 8.35
N VAL A 395 -23.77 8.55 8.10
CA VAL A 395 -23.48 9.96 8.40
C VAL A 395 -24.38 10.87 7.58
N SER A 396 -24.51 10.64 6.27
CA SER A 396 -25.36 11.45 5.38
C SER A 396 -26.83 11.43 5.82
N VAL A 397 -27.38 10.24 6.08
CA VAL A 397 -28.76 10.08 6.58
C VAL A 397 -28.94 10.76 7.94
N GLY A 398 -27.97 10.61 8.85
CA GLY A 398 -28.00 11.25 10.17
C GLY A 398 -28.02 12.78 10.07
N VAL A 399 -27.15 13.37 9.24
CA VAL A 399 -27.11 14.82 9.02
C VAL A 399 -28.40 15.32 8.39
N LEU A 400 -28.93 14.62 7.39
CA LEU A 400 -30.18 14.99 6.71
C LEU A 400 -31.37 14.99 7.69
N LEU A 401 -31.51 13.95 8.51
CA LEU A 401 -32.56 13.87 9.53
C LEU A 401 -32.41 14.98 10.58
N CYS A 402 -31.17 15.25 11.01
CA CYS A 402 -30.89 16.37 11.92
C CYS A 402 -31.34 17.71 11.31
N LEU A 403 -31.01 17.99 10.04
CA LEU A 403 -31.40 19.24 9.38
C LEU A 403 -32.92 19.39 9.25
N VAL A 404 -33.64 18.33 8.88
CA VAL A 404 -35.10 18.35 8.79
C VAL A 404 -35.73 18.63 10.15
N LEU A 405 -35.25 17.98 11.21
CA LEU A 405 -35.74 18.24 12.58
C LEU A 405 -35.44 19.68 13.02
N TRP A 406 -34.28 20.22 12.67
CA TRP A 406 -33.91 21.61 12.94
C TRP A 406 -34.81 22.61 12.20
N ILE A 407 -35.15 22.34 10.94
CA ILE A 407 -36.10 23.16 10.18
C ILE A 407 -37.48 23.13 10.83
N LEU A 408 -37.99 21.95 11.23
CA LEU A 408 -39.27 21.83 11.92
C LEU A 408 -39.28 22.54 13.28
N TYR A 409 -38.17 22.49 14.02
CA TYR A 409 -38.01 23.21 15.28
C TYR A 409 -37.99 24.72 15.08
N ALA A 410 -37.19 25.22 14.12
CA ALA A 410 -37.09 26.65 13.82
C ALA A 410 -38.39 27.24 13.27
N ASN A 411 -39.16 26.46 12.50
CA ASN A 411 -40.42 26.89 11.89
C ASN A 411 -41.64 26.65 12.81
N ARG A 412 -41.44 26.09 14.00
CA ARG A 412 -42.53 25.98 14.98
C ARG A 412 -42.87 27.39 15.48
N PRO A 413 -44.11 27.88 15.32
CA PRO A 413 -44.47 29.19 15.82
C PRO A 413 -44.18 29.21 17.32
N ARG A 414 -43.36 30.16 17.74
CA ARG A 414 -43.18 30.51 19.15
C ARG A 414 -44.58 30.90 19.62
N ARG A 415 -45.34 29.94 20.16
CA ARG A 415 -46.62 30.22 20.79
C ARG A 415 -46.25 31.22 21.87
N GLU A 416 -46.62 32.48 21.64
CA GLU A 416 -46.51 33.51 22.64
C GLU A 416 -47.01 32.89 23.93
N GLU A 417 -46.24 33.08 25.01
CA GLU A 417 -46.80 33.03 26.34
C GLU A 417 -47.91 34.08 26.36
N VAL A 418 -49.10 33.70 25.90
CA VAL A 418 -50.32 34.47 26.06
C VAL A 418 -50.52 34.49 27.56
N PHE A 419 -50.17 35.63 28.15
CA PHE A 419 -50.64 36.14 29.42
C PHE A 419 -51.99 35.50 29.81
N VAL A 420 -51.95 34.48 30.65
CA VAL A 420 -52.99 34.33 31.68
C VAL A 420 -52.38 34.92 32.94
N LYS A 421 -52.32 36.26 32.98
CA LYS A 421 -52.51 36.96 34.26
C LYS A 421 -53.89 36.52 34.73
N LEU A 422 -53.93 35.53 35.60
CA LEU A 422 -55.12 35.22 36.38
C LEU A 422 -55.30 36.33 37.42
N SER A 423 -55.64 37.55 36.97
CA SER A 423 -56.20 38.58 37.85
C SER A 423 -57.71 38.48 37.76
N LEU A 424 -58.28 37.55 38.52
CA LEU A 424 -59.69 37.57 38.89
C LEU A 424 -59.93 38.81 39.79
N PRO A 425 -60.95 39.64 39.52
CA PRO A 425 -61.28 40.77 40.35
C PRO A 425 -62.06 40.27 41.57
N ILE A 426 -61.43 40.29 42.75
CA ILE A 426 -62.14 40.08 44.00
C ILE A 426 -62.78 41.41 44.41
N LYS A 427 -64.11 41.42 44.35
CA LYS A 427 -65.01 42.43 44.90
C LYS A 427 -64.61 42.83 46.33
N CYS A 428 -64.64 44.14 46.59
CA CYS A 428 -64.67 44.70 47.94
C CYS A 428 -65.75 44.03 48.81
N LEU A 429 -65.37 43.63 50.04
CA LEU A 429 -66.27 43.59 51.18
C LEU A 429 -65.51 43.93 52.46
N SER A 430 -65.87 45.08 53.02
CA SER A 430 -65.80 45.51 54.42
C SER A 430 -65.11 44.58 55.44
N CYS A 431 -64.07 45.10 56.12
CA CYS A 431 -63.94 44.93 57.57
C CYS A 431 -63.24 46.14 58.22
N LYS A 432 -64.00 46.76 59.10
CA LYS A 432 -63.70 47.85 60.03
C LYS A 432 -62.79 47.33 61.15
N ASN A 433 -61.70 48.04 61.49
CA ASN A 433 -61.29 48.26 62.88
C ASN A 433 -60.16 49.28 63.04
N ASN A 434 -60.50 50.30 63.83
CA ASN A 434 -59.75 51.35 64.52
C ASN A 434 -58.27 51.12 64.84
N PHE A 435 -57.44 52.18 64.70
CA PHE A 435 -56.92 52.89 65.88
C PHE A 435 -56.39 54.29 65.51
N SER A 436 -56.86 55.30 66.24
CA SER A 436 -56.34 56.67 66.26
C SER A 436 -55.28 56.81 67.34
N THR A 437 -54.24 57.62 67.11
CA THR A 437 -53.67 58.49 68.16
C THR A 437 -52.86 59.65 67.56
N ASN A 438 -53.49 60.83 67.65
CA ASN A 438 -52.96 62.16 67.96
C ASN A 438 -51.43 62.38 68.11
N SER A 439 -50.92 63.42 67.44
CA SER A 439 -49.90 64.33 68.02
C SER A 439 -49.93 65.71 67.33
N ASN A 440 -50.49 66.69 68.05
CA ASN A 440 -50.08 68.07 68.27
C ASN A 440 -49.57 68.98 67.11
N ASN A 441 -50.40 69.98 66.83
CA ASN A 441 -50.16 71.44 66.92
C ASN A 441 -48.75 72.01 66.61
N ASN A 442 -48.68 72.90 65.61
CA ASN A 442 -48.48 74.33 65.87
C ASN A 442 -48.74 75.22 64.62
N THR A 443 -49.51 76.27 64.88
CA THR A 443 -49.72 77.55 64.16
C THR A 443 -48.41 78.19 63.67
N THR A 444 -48.35 79.03 62.62
CA THR A 444 -48.92 80.39 62.51
C THR A 444 -48.72 80.94 61.06
N PRO A 445 -49.51 81.93 60.57
CA PRO A 445 -49.61 82.32 59.16
C PRO A 445 -49.05 83.73 58.85
N SER A 446 -48.93 84.07 57.56
CA SER A 446 -48.87 85.42 56.94
C SER A 446 -48.30 85.28 55.53
N ASN A 447 -48.58 86.07 54.50
CA ASN A 447 -49.62 87.03 54.12
C ASN A 447 -49.34 87.36 52.64
N MET A 448 -50.37 87.69 51.85
CA MET A 448 -50.32 88.58 50.66
C MET A 448 -49.41 88.16 49.47
N THR A 449 -49.75 88.34 48.20
CA THR A 449 -50.38 89.51 47.57
C THR A 449 -50.80 89.18 46.13
N ASN A 450 -51.79 89.94 45.68
CA ASN A 450 -52.44 90.01 44.37
C ASN A 450 -51.53 90.19 43.13
N GLY A 451 -52.13 89.97 41.96
CA GLY A 451 -51.67 90.58 40.71
C GLY A 451 -52.49 90.23 39.48
N VAL A 452 -53.69 90.83 39.39
CA VAL A 452 -54.50 91.27 38.22
C VAL A 452 -54.72 90.29 37.05
#